data_AF-A0A4U5MNU0-F1
#
_entry.id   AF-A0A4U5MNU0-F1
#
_cell.length_a   1.000
_cell.length_b   1.000
_cell.length_c   1.000
_cell.angle_alpha   90.00
_cell.angle_beta   90.00
_cell.angle_gamma   90.00
#
_symmetry.space_group_name_H-M   'P 1'
#
loop_
_entity.id
_entity.type
_entity.pdbx_description
1 polymer ?
#
loop_
_entity_poly.entity_id
_entity_poly.type
_entity_poly.pdbx_seq_one_letter_code
_entity_poly.pdbx_strand_id
1 'polypeptide(L)'
;MQSDLVQNGSVYDIEKELQAFDESKSGVKGLVDARIIKTPPFFVVPEREVSCQPSPAHFHIPAIDLKGIHEDGVRRREIVEQMCNASETWGFFQVVNHGISKNVMEGMVEGVKGFHEEKNQVNMEYYTRDTKKKGYFLMAPDAPDSEEYPEVCSKFQISENRVLANHIGPKTSVASFFAIYDWICAPLKELISYENPLCKEVPLKDYIIQYRWKERDGGISTLDRFRL
;
A
#
# COMPACT_ATOMS: atom_id res chain seq x y z
N MET A 1 -13.76 33.06 30.97
CA MET A 1 -14.38 33.71 29.79
C MET A 1 -13.58 33.24 28.58
N GLN A 2 -13.81 32.03 28.08
CA GLN A 2 -14.97 31.53 27.34
C GLN A 2 -15.06 32.12 25.92
N SER A 3 -14.61 31.29 24.96
CA SER A 3 -14.99 31.23 23.54
C SER A 3 -14.29 29.96 23.00
N ASP A 4 -14.72 28.75 23.36
CA ASP A 4 -15.82 28.00 22.75
C ASP A 4 -15.92 28.20 21.24
N LEU A 5 -15.51 27.17 20.48
CA LEU A 5 -16.23 26.55 19.35
C LEU A 5 -15.35 25.44 18.72
N VAL A 6 -15.05 24.40 19.49
CA VAL A 6 -14.77 23.06 18.93
C VAL A 6 -15.90 22.18 19.46
N GLN A 7 -16.85 21.85 18.58
CA GLN A 7 -17.98 21.01 18.94
C GLN A 7 -17.48 19.61 19.33
N ASN A 8 -17.52 19.34 20.63
CA ASN A 8 -17.65 18.02 21.25
C ASN A 8 -18.94 17.32 20.77
N GLY A 9 -19.05 17.00 19.48
CA GLY A 9 -19.77 15.80 19.04
C GLY A 9 -18.89 14.65 19.49
N SER A 10 -19.35 13.92 20.50
CA SER A 10 -18.48 13.15 21.40
C SER A 10 -17.72 12.05 20.65
N VAL A 11 -16.52 11.70 21.11
CA VAL A 11 -15.79 10.49 20.62
C VAL A 11 -16.72 9.27 20.57
N TYR A 12 -17.67 9.20 21.50
CA TYR A 12 -18.75 8.21 21.56
C TYR A 12 -19.69 8.23 20.34
N ASP A 13 -19.98 9.40 19.77
CA ASP A 13 -20.76 9.52 18.54
C ASP A 13 -19.98 8.98 17.33
N ILE A 14 -18.66 9.21 17.26
CA ILE A 14 -17.80 8.67 16.19
C ILE A 14 -17.73 7.14 16.27
N GLU A 15 -17.53 6.58 17.46
CA GLU A 15 -17.48 5.12 17.67
C GLU A 15 -18.81 4.46 17.28
N LYS A 16 -19.93 5.08 17.63
CA LYS A 16 -21.26 4.58 17.30
C LYS A 16 -21.56 4.65 15.80
N GLU A 17 -21.19 5.74 15.13
CA GLU A 17 -21.32 5.86 13.67
C GLU A 17 -20.42 4.86 12.94
N LEU A 18 -19.20 4.63 13.44
CA LEU A 18 -18.27 3.63 12.91
C LEU A 18 -18.83 2.21 13.06
N GLN A 19 -19.40 1.90 14.23
CA GLN A 19 -20.05 0.61 14.47
C GLN A 19 -21.22 0.39 13.51
N ALA A 20 -22.09 1.38 13.34
CA ALA A 20 -23.22 1.29 12.42
C ALA A 20 -22.75 1.12 10.95
N PHE A 21 -21.68 1.80 10.57
CA PHE A 21 -21.04 1.62 9.26
C PHE A 21 -20.55 0.17 9.06
N ASP A 22 -19.88 -0.41 10.06
CA ASP A 22 -19.37 -1.78 9.99
C ASP A 22 -20.48 -2.83 9.98
N GLU A 23 -21.51 -2.64 10.80
CA GLU A 23 -22.69 -3.51 10.86
C GLU A 23 -23.46 -3.52 9.53
N SER A 24 -23.41 -2.42 8.78
CA SER A 24 -24.00 -2.36 7.43
C SER A 24 -23.33 -3.32 6.45
N LYS A 25 -22.04 -3.65 6.67
CA LYS A 25 -21.18 -4.47 5.78
C LYS A 25 -21.14 -4.01 4.32
N SER A 26 -21.61 -2.80 4.05
CA SER A 26 -21.76 -2.25 2.70
C SER A 26 -20.51 -1.47 2.24
N GLY A 27 -19.59 -1.22 3.18
CA GLY A 27 -18.35 -0.48 2.93
C GLY A 27 -18.61 0.94 2.43
N VAL A 28 -17.54 1.58 1.91
CA VAL A 28 -17.62 2.95 1.38
C VAL A 28 -18.56 3.04 0.17
N LYS A 29 -18.70 1.95 -0.62
CA LYS A 29 -19.63 1.92 -1.75
C LYS A 29 -21.08 2.12 -1.29
N GLY A 30 -21.50 1.49 -0.19
CA GLY A 30 -22.84 1.69 0.36
C GLY A 30 -23.15 3.15 0.71
N LEU A 31 -22.15 3.90 1.18
CA LEU A 31 -22.28 5.34 1.44
C LEU A 31 -22.47 6.14 0.14
N VAL A 32 -21.70 5.81 -0.90
CA VAL A 32 -21.81 6.44 -2.23
C VAL A 32 -23.17 6.15 -2.87
N ASP A 33 -23.61 4.90 -2.82
CA ASP A 33 -24.92 4.47 -3.35
C ASP A 33 -26.08 5.13 -2.59
N ALA A 34 -25.92 5.35 -1.27
CA ALA A 34 -26.86 6.11 -0.43
C ALA A 34 -26.81 7.63 -0.68
N ARG A 35 -25.91 8.11 -1.54
CA ARG A 35 -25.74 9.53 -1.93
C ARG A 35 -25.52 10.45 -0.73
N ILE A 36 -24.67 10.03 0.20
CA ILE A 36 -24.32 10.88 1.33
C ILE A 36 -23.65 12.17 0.84
N ILE A 37 -23.98 13.29 1.48
CA ILE A 37 -23.48 14.62 1.13
C ILE A 37 -22.37 15.11 2.06
N LYS A 38 -22.22 14.48 3.22
CA LYS A 38 -21.20 14.80 4.22
C LYS A 38 -20.33 13.58 4.45
N THR A 39 -19.02 13.76 4.35
CA THR A 39 -18.05 12.72 4.70
C THR A 39 -18.14 12.41 6.20
N PRO A 40 -18.30 11.14 6.60
CA PRO A 40 -18.27 10.77 8.01
C PRO A 40 -16.97 11.21 8.68
N PRO A 41 -17.01 11.70 9.94
CA PRO A 41 -15.83 12.26 10.61
C PRO A 41 -14.63 11.31 10.67
N PHE A 42 -14.86 9.99 10.77
CA PHE A 42 -13.83 8.96 10.81
C PHE A 42 -13.10 8.72 9.47
N PHE A 43 -13.52 9.36 8.38
CA PHE A 43 -12.76 9.39 7.11
C PHE A 43 -11.99 10.70 6.91
N VAL A 44 -12.11 11.66 7.83
CA VAL A 44 -11.45 12.97 7.70
C VAL A 44 -10.01 12.86 8.22
N VAL A 45 -9.05 12.99 7.30
CA VAL A 45 -7.61 13.03 7.63
C VAL A 45 -7.27 14.45 8.14
N PRO A 46 -6.60 14.59 9.30
CA PRO A 46 -6.19 15.89 9.84
C PRO A 46 -5.29 16.67 8.86
N GLU A 47 -5.47 17.99 8.74
CA GLU A 47 -4.75 18.85 7.78
C GLU A 47 -3.21 18.74 7.86
N ARG A 48 -2.68 18.47 9.05
CA ARG A 48 -1.24 18.24 9.29
C ARG A 48 -0.65 17.07 8.49
N GLU A 49 -1.47 16.13 8.05
CA GLU A 49 -1.08 14.94 7.26
C GLU A 49 -1.33 15.12 5.76
N VAL A 50 -1.90 16.25 5.32
CA VAL A 50 -2.30 16.54 3.92
C VAL A 50 -1.28 17.43 3.21
N SER A 51 -0.04 17.54 3.70
CA SER A 51 1.04 18.30 3.04
C SER A 51 1.51 17.61 1.74
N CYS A 52 0.64 17.58 0.73
CA CYS A 52 0.98 17.23 -0.64
C CYS A 52 1.40 18.52 -1.35
N GLN A 53 2.70 18.83 -1.29
CA GLN A 53 3.26 19.85 -2.16
C GLN A 53 2.98 19.41 -3.61
N PRO A 54 2.43 20.26 -4.49
CA PRO A 54 2.28 19.92 -5.89
C PRO A 54 3.66 19.57 -6.45
N SER A 55 3.78 18.36 -7.00
CA SER A 55 5.01 17.88 -7.62
C SER A 55 5.49 18.91 -8.65
N PRO A 56 6.81 19.17 -8.77
CA PRO A 56 7.33 20.06 -9.79
C PRO A 56 6.79 19.69 -11.18
N ALA A 57 6.56 20.69 -12.03
CA ALA A 57 5.94 20.55 -13.36
C ALA A 57 6.64 19.55 -14.32
N HIS A 58 7.79 18.99 -13.94
CA HIS A 58 8.58 18.02 -14.71
C HIS A 58 8.91 16.74 -13.92
N PHE A 59 7.99 16.25 -13.09
CA PHE A 59 8.13 14.94 -12.45
C PHE A 59 7.71 13.83 -13.43
N HIS A 60 8.66 13.08 -13.98
CA HIS A 60 8.40 11.96 -14.88
C HIS A 60 8.88 10.65 -14.25
N ILE A 61 7.95 9.74 -13.96
CA ILE A 61 8.26 8.39 -13.46
C ILE A 61 8.98 7.61 -14.57
N PRO A 62 10.13 6.96 -14.33
CA PRO A 62 10.83 6.19 -15.35
C PRO A 62 9.94 5.11 -15.99
N ALA A 63 10.05 4.92 -17.30
CA ALA A 63 9.36 3.85 -18.02
C ALA A 63 10.39 2.89 -18.62
N ILE A 64 10.30 1.62 -18.25
CA ILE A 64 11.24 0.57 -18.65
C ILE A 64 10.59 -0.31 -19.73
N ASP A 65 11.24 -0.37 -20.89
CA ASP A 65 10.77 -1.16 -22.03
C ASP A 65 11.37 -2.57 -22.04
N LEU A 66 10.51 -3.58 -21.81
CA LEU A 66 10.91 -4.99 -21.80
C LEU A 66 11.00 -5.64 -23.19
N LYS A 67 10.76 -4.89 -24.27
CA LYS A 67 10.89 -5.40 -25.62
C LYS A 67 12.28 -5.99 -25.85
N GLY A 68 12.31 -7.22 -26.37
CA GLY A 68 13.53 -7.95 -26.68
C GLY A 68 14.29 -8.52 -25.47
N ILE A 69 13.73 -8.50 -24.25
CA ILE A 69 14.40 -9.03 -23.06
C ILE A 69 14.82 -10.52 -23.15
N HIS A 70 14.15 -11.27 -24.04
CA HIS A 70 14.42 -12.69 -24.28
C HIS A 70 15.23 -12.95 -25.56
N GLU A 71 15.54 -11.91 -26.34
CA GLU A 71 16.18 -12.06 -27.66
C GLU A 71 17.70 -12.19 -27.55
N ASP A 72 18.36 -11.30 -26.79
CA ASP A 72 19.80 -11.33 -26.62
C ASP A 72 20.27 -10.93 -25.20
N GLY A 73 21.47 -11.39 -24.84
CA GLY A 73 22.04 -11.17 -23.51
C GLY A 73 22.54 -9.75 -23.24
N VAL A 74 22.79 -8.95 -24.29
CA VAL A 74 23.19 -7.54 -24.17
C VAL A 74 21.97 -6.70 -23.79
N ARG A 75 20.87 -6.83 -24.56
CA ARG A 75 19.60 -6.15 -24.30
C ARG A 75 19.05 -6.48 -22.93
N ARG A 76 19.12 -7.76 -22.52
CA ARG A 76 18.73 -8.18 -21.17
C ARG A 76 19.53 -7.44 -20.09
N ARG A 77 20.85 -7.30 -20.25
CA ARG A 77 21.69 -6.59 -19.29
C ARG A 77 21.35 -5.10 -19.20
N GLU A 78 21.13 -4.44 -20.34
CA GLU A 78 20.71 -3.03 -20.38
C GLU A 78 19.38 -2.80 -19.64
N ILE A 79 18.41 -3.69 -19.85
CA ILE A 79 17.10 -3.61 -19.16
C ILE A 79 17.29 -3.81 -17.65
N VAL A 80 18.07 -4.80 -17.24
CA VAL A 80 18.35 -5.04 -15.81
C VAL A 80 19.05 -3.84 -15.18
N GLU A 81 20.00 -3.22 -15.88
CA GLU A 81 20.69 -2.02 -15.40
C GLU A 81 19.72 -0.84 -15.21
N GLN A 82 18.80 -0.63 -16.16
CA GLN A 82 17.74 0.37 -16.03
C GLN A 82 16.81 0.09 -14.84
N MET A 83 16.43 -1.18 -14.63
CA MET A 83 15.60 -1.59 -13.49
C MET A 83 16.31 -1.34 -12.17
N CYS A 84 17.60 -1.68 -12.07
CA CYS A 84 18.40 -1.38 -10.89
C CYS A 84 18.42 0.13 -10.66
N ASN A 85 18.88 0.92 -11.63
CA ASN A 85 19.00 2.38 -11.48
C ASN A 85 17.66 3.05 -11.09
N ALA A 86 16.55 2.66 -11.71
CA ALA A 86 15.24 3.18 -11.35
C ALA A 86 14.81 2.77 -9.93
N SER A 87 15.13 1.54 -9.51
CA SER A 87 14.85 1.06 -8.15
C SER A 87 15.72 1.79 -7.11
N GLU A 88 16.98 2.08 -7.42
CA GLU A 88 17.89 2.80 -6.52
C GLU A 88 17.55 4.30 -6.43
N THR A 89 17.13 4.93 -7.53
CA THR A 89 16.92 6.39 -7.62
C THR A 89 15.48 6.83 -7.35
N TRP A 90 14.50 5.97 -7.63
CA TRP A 90 13.08 6.33 -7.53
C TRP A 90 12.29 5.38 -6.62
N GLY A 91 12.71 4.12 -6.53
CA GLY A 91 11.90 3.09 -5.87
C GLY A 91 10.58 2.77 -6.58
N PHE A 92 10.34 3.37 -7.74
CA PHE A 92 9.09 3.25 -8.48
C PHE A 92 9.32 3.54 -9.97
N PHE A 93 8.77 2.70 -10.85
CA PHE A 93 8.87 2.85 -12.29
C PHE A 93 7.70 2.16 -13.00
N GLN A 94 7.42 2.59 -14.22
CA GLN A 94 6.48 1.95 -15.13
C GLN A 94 7.20 0.89 -15.96
N VAL A 95 6.47 -0.15 -16.35
CA VAL A 95 6.98 -1.18 -17.25
C VAL A 95 6.10 -1.21 -18.48
N VAL A 96 6.69 -1.16 -19.67
CA VAL A 96 6.01 -1.25 -20.97
C VAL A 96 6.52 -2.45 -21.76
N ASN A 97 5.73 -2.91 -22.74
CA ASN A 97 6.02 -4.11 -23.53
C ASN A 97 6.30 -5.35 -22.66
N HIS A 98 5.63 -5.45 -21.51
CA HIS A 98 5.79 -6.54 -20.53
C HIS A 98 5.25 -7.90 -20.99
N GLY A 99 4.67 -7.99 -22.19
CA GLY A 99 4.18 -9.25 -22.77
C GLY A 99 2.82 -9.74 -22.22
N ILE A 100 2.22 -9.03 -21.26
CA ILE A 100 0.87 -9.35 -20.75
C ILE A 100 -0.14 -8.76 -21.73
N SER A 101 -1.03 -9.61 -22.24
CA SER A 101 -2.06 -9.20 -23.19
C SER A 101 -2.97 -8.12 -22.62
N LYS A 102 -3.30 -7.13 -23.44
CA LYS A 102 -4.23 -6.05 -23.11
C LYS A 102 -5.58 -6.58 -22.59
N ASN A 103 -6.11 -7.62 -23.23
CA ASN A 103 -7.38 -8.23 -22.83
C ASN A 103 -7.33 -8.83 -21.42
N VAL A 104 -6.18 -9.33 -20.97
CA VAL A 104 -6.01 -9.85 -19.60
C VAL A 104 -6.05 -8.70 -18.60
N MET A 105 -5.38 -7.59 -18.90
CA MET A 105 -5.39 -6.40 -18.04
C MET A 105 -6.78 -5.76 -17.96
N GLU A 106 -7.46 -5.63 -19.11
CA GLU A 106 -8.84 -5.13 -19.17
C GLU A 106 -9.80 -6.06 -18.42
N GLY A 107 -9.71 -7.38 -18.66
CA GLY A 107 -10.54 -8.36 -17.96
C GLY A 107 -10.32 -8.38 -16.44
N MET A 108 -9.10 -8.13 -15.95
CA MET A 108 -8.84 -7.97 -14.51
C MET A 108 -9.57 -6.74 -13.95
N VAL A 109 -9.47 -5.59 -14.62
CA VAL A 109 -10.14 -4.36 -14.20
C VAL A 109 -11.66 -4.53 -14.25
N GLU A 110 -12.18 -5.14 -15.30
CA GLU A 110 -13.61 -5.44 -15.47
C GLU A 110 -14.11 -6.43 -14.43
N GLY A 111 -13.36 -7.48 -14.12
CA GLY A 111 -13.71 -8.45 -13.08
C GLY A 111 -13.81 -7.81 -11.70
N VAL A 112 -12.84 -6.96 -11.34
CA VAL A 112 -12.88 -6.22 -10.06
C VAL A 112 -14.02 -5.22 -10.04
N LYS A 113 -14.27 -4.49 -11.14
CA LYS A 113 -15.44 -3.62 -11.25
C LYS A 113 -16.74 -4.39 -11.08
N GLY A 114 -16.90 -5.49 -11.81
CA GLY A 114 -18.07 -6.37 -11.73
C GLY A 114 -18.33 -6.86 -10.32
N PHE A 115 -17.29 -7.36 -9.63
CA PHE A 115 -17.39 -7.77 -8.23
C PHE A 115 -17.94 -6.66 -7.33
N HIS A 116 -17.45 -5.43 -7.45
CA HIS A 116 -17.93 -4.31 -6.62
C HIS A 116 -19.32 -3.83 -7.02
N GLU A 117 -19.78 -4.04 -8.25
CA GLU A 117 -21.13 -3.67 -8.73
C GLU A 117 -22.19 -4.76 -8.48
N GLU A 118 -21.79 -5.98 -8.15
CA GLU A 118 -22.73 -7.04 -7.77
C GLU A 118 -23.57 -6.65 -6.52
N LYS A 119 -24.78 -7.22 -6.43
CA LYS A 119 -25.72 -6.88 -5.34
C LYS A 119 -25.07 -7.12 -3.98
N ASN A 120 -25.19 -6.11 -3.11
CA ASN A 120 -24.56 -6.04 -1.78
C ASN A 120 -24.62 -7.34 -0.95
N GLN A 121 -25.64 -8.18 -1.10
CA GLN A 121 -25.76 -9.45 -0.35
C GLN A 121 -24.56 -10.39 -0.49
N VAL A 122 -23.97 -10.52 -1.68
CA VAL A 122 -22.79 -11.38 -1.89
C VAL A 122 -21.53 -10.72 -1.32
N ASN A 123 -21.36 -9.42 -1.55
CA ASN A 123 -20.19 -8.66 -1.09
C ASN A 123 -20.13 -8.54 0.45
N MET A 124 -21.28 -8.52 1.12
CA MET A 124 -21.35 -8.52 2.59
C MET A 124 -20.72 -9.77 3.22
N GLU A 125 -20.69 -10.91 2.53
CA GLU A 125 -20.06 -12.14 3.02
C GLU A 125 -18.53 -12.00 3.10
N TYR A 126 -17.96 -11.18 2.22
CA TYR A 126 -16.52 -10.87 2.17
C TYR A 126 -16.12 -9.69 3.05
N TYR A 127 -17.08 -8.95 3.61
CA TYR A 127 -16.81 -7.84 4.51
C TYR A 127 -16.27 -8.37 5.86
N THR A 128 -15.05 -7.98 6.22
CA THR A 128 -14.43 -8.34 7.50
C THR A 128 -13.42 -7.30 7.95
N ARG A 129 -13.47 -6.94 9.24
CA ARG A 129 -12.36 -6.25 9.93
C ARG A 129 -11.35 -7.21 10.54
N ASP A 130 -11.66 -8.50 10.58
CA ASP A 130 -10.76 -9.54 11.08
C ASP A 130 -9.70 -9.85 10.02
N THR A 131 -8.47 -9.42 10.30
CA THR A 131 -7.28 -9.61 9.47
C THR A 131 -6.79 -11.06 9.41
N LYS A 132 -7.41 -11.99 10.15
CA LYS A 132 -7.08 -13.43 10.15
C LYS A 132 -7.86 -14.26 9.14
N LYS A 133 -8.95 -13.73 8.56
CA LYS A 133 -9.76 -14.44 7.56
C LYS A 133 -9.15 -14.32 6.16
N LYS A 134 -9.01 -15.42 5.42
CA LYS A 134 -8.49 -15.40 4.03
C LYS A 134 -9.50 -14.71 3.10
N GLY A 135 -9.03 -13.78 2.26
CA GLY A 135 -9.87 -13.08 1.26
C GLY A 135 -10.39 -11.68 1.66
N TYR A 136 -9.60 -10.91 2.42
CA TYR A 136 -9.97 -9.58 2.91
C TYR A 136 -9.80 -8.46 1.87
N PHE A 137 -10.62 -7.40 1.99
CA PHE A 137 -10.32 -6.05 1.49
C PHE A 137 -9.75 -5.23 2.65
N LEU A 138 -8.48 -4.86 2.59
CA LEU A 138 -7.89 -3.95 3.57
C LEU A 138 -8.20 -2.50 3.17
N MET A 139 -8.60 -1.67 4.14
CA MET A 139 -7.99 -0.34 4.23
C MET A 139 -6.51 -0.63 4.47
N ALA A 140 -5.65 -0.36 3.49
CA ALA A 140 -4.23 -0.68 3.61
C ALA A 140 -3.72 -0.12 4.95
N PRO A 141 -3.12 -0.93 5.83
CA PRO A 141 -2.47 -0.37 7.02
C PRO A 141 -1.46 0.67 6.54
N ASP A 142 -1.32 1.75 7.29
CA ASP A 142 -0.32 2.77 6.99
C ASP A 142 1.02 2.09 6.75
N ALA A 143 1.65 2.42 5.61
CA ALA A 143 2.99 1.93 5.32
C ALA A 143 3.89 2.31 6.49
N PRO A 144 4.84 1.44 6.90
CA PRO A 144 5.78 1.85 7.92
C PRO A 144 6.57 3.04 7.37
N ASP A 145 6.94 3.96 8.26
CA ASP A 145 7.79 5.08 7.88
C ASP A 145 9.05 4.55 7.19
N SER A 146 9.55 5.27 6.18
CA SER A 146 10.75 4.86 5.43
C SER A 146 11.96 4.55 6.33
N GLU A 147 12.02 5.13 7.53
CA GLU A 147 13.02 4.91 8.57
C GLU A 147 12.91 3.54 9.30
N GLU A 148 11.80 2.82 9.11
CA GLU A 148 11.51 1.51 9.71
C GLU A 148 11.81 0.31 8.80
N TYR A 149 12.43 0.54 7.64
CA TYR A 149 12.92 -0.54 6.77
C TYR A 149 14.37 -0.94 7.08
N PRO A 150 14.69 -2.25 7.21
CA PRO A 150 16.04 -2.72 7.47
C PRO A 150 17.03 -2.12 6.45
N GLU A 151 18.20 -1.64 6.92
CA GLU A 151 19.25 -1.05 6.06
C GLU A 151 19.79 -1.99 4.97
N VAL A 152 19.39 -3.27 5.02
CA VAL A 152 19.46 -4.26 3.94
C VAL A 152 18.88 -3.73 2.61
N CYS A 153 17.89 -2.84 2.67
CA CYS A 153 17.28 -2.20 1.51
C CYS A 153 18.02 -0.93 1.04
N SER A 154 19.16 -0.55 1.64
CA SER A 154 19.84 0.73 1.35
C SER A 154 20.22 0.96 -0.12
N LYS A 155 20.32 -0.08 -0.95
CA LYS A 155 20.48 0.10 -2.40
C LYS A 155 19.19 0.57 -3.08
N PHE A 156 18.04 0.05 -2.69
CA PHE A 156 16.77 0.34 -3.37
C PHE A 156 15.95 1.33 -2.55
N GLN A 157 15.57 2.45 -3.18
CA GLN A 157 14.73 3.42 -2.53
C GLN A 157 13.34 2.84 -2.31
N ILE A 158 12.77 3.07 -1.12
CA ILE A 158 11.36 2.82 -0.85
C ILE A 158 10.67 4.16 -0.92
N SER A 159 9.75 4.31 -1.88
CA SER A 159 9.00 5.56 -2.06
C SER A 159 7.67 5.51 -1.33
N GLU A 160 7.39 6.57 -0.56
CA GLU A 160 6.06 6.80 -0.01
C GLU A 160 5.12 7.24 -1.12
N ASN A 161 4.00 6.53 -1.27
CA ASN A 161 3.01 6.80 -2.30
C ASN A 161 1.62 6.92 -1.68
N ARG A 162 0.86 7.95 -2.07
CA ARG A 162 -0.51 8.17 -1.60
C ARG A 162 -1.49 8.14 -2.77
N VAL A 163 -2.66 7.55 -2.54
CA VAL A 163 -3.75 7.55 -3.52
C VAL A 163 -4.74 8.63 -3.16
N LEU A 164 -4.88 9.63 -4.04
CA LEU A 164 -5.84 10.71 -3.83
C LEU A 164 -7.27 10.22 -4.11
N ALA A 165 -8.16 10.47 -3.14
CA ALA A 165 -9.59 10.34 -3.34
C ALA A 165 -10.04 11.26 -4.48
N ASN A 166 -10.87 10.74 -5.37
CA ASN A 166 -11.39 11.49 -6.50
C ASN A 166 -12.81 11.97 -6.22
N HIS A 167 -13.15 13.17 -6.67
CA HIS A 167 -14.52 13.68 -6.64
C HIS A 167 -15.28 13.43 -7.96
N ILE A 168 -14.59 12.94 -9.00
CA ILE A 168 -15.16 12.67 -10.33
C ILE A 168 -15.23 11.17 -10.61
N GLY A 169 -16.30 10.53 -10.12
CA GLY A 169 -16.59 9.12 -10.39
C GLY A 169 -15.62 8.10 -9.75
N PRO A 170 -15.98 6.80 -9.78
CA PRO A 170 -15.19 5.75 -9.16
C PRO A 170 -13.88 5.49 -9.91
N LYS A 171 -12.81 5.21 -9.16
CA LYS A 171 -11.53 4.71 -9.70
C LYS A 171 -11.34 3.26 -9.27
N THR A 172 -10.88 2.42 -10.19
CA THR A 172 -10.53 1.03 -9.91
C THR A 172 -9.06 0.83 -10.18
N SER A 173 -8.35 0.25 -9.21
CA SER A 173 -6.98 -0.23 -9.36
C SER A 173 -6.90 -1.68 -8.92
N VAL A 174 -5.94 -2.41 -9.48
CA VAL A 174 -5.62 -3.79 -9.09
C VAL A 174 -4.15 -3.84 -8.77
N ALA A 175 -3.81 -4.19 -7.53
CA ALA A 175 -2.44 -4.31 -7.07
C ALA A 175 -2.11 -5.77 -6.78
N SER A 176 -0.92 -6.21 -7.21
CA SER A 176 -0.39 -7.54 -6.90
C SER A 176 0.87 -7.38 -6.06
N PHE A 177 0.89 -8.02 -4.89
CA PHE A 177 2.04 -8.01 -3.99
C PHE A 177 2.76 -9.35 -4.08
N PHE A 178 3.98 -9.34 -4.61
CA PHE A 178 4.81 -10.53 -4.73
C PHE A 178 5.70 -10.65 -3.48
N ALA A 179 5.39 -11.61 -2.61
CA ALA A 179 6.19 -11.91 -1.42
C ALA A 179 6.58 -13.38 -1.42
N ILE A 180 7.86 -13.67 -1.20
CA ILE A 180 8.37 -15.04 -1.03
C ILE A 180 8.38 -15.34 0.47
N TYR A 181 7.24 -15.82 0.97
CA TYR A 181 6.97 -15.95 2.41
C TYR A 181 7.94 -16.86 3.18
N ASP A 182 8.56 -17.82 2.49
CA ASP A 182 9.48 -18.78 3.09
C ASP A 182 10.95 -18.29 3.10
N TRP A 183 11.22 -17.07 2.62
CA TRP A 183 12.58 -16.51 2.60
C TRP A 183 12.94 -15.88 3.94
N ILE A 184 14.15 -16.15 4.42
CA ILE A 184 14.86 -15.36 5.44
C ILE A 184 15.37 -14.03 4.85
N CYS A 185 14.80 -12.92 5.28
CA CYS A 185 15.36 -11.59 5.04
C CYS A 185 16.68 -11.46 5.78
N ALA A 186 17.77 -11.36 5.02
CA ALA A 186 19.10 -11.08 5.51
C ALA A 186 19.77 -10.13 4.50
N PRO A 187 20.70 -9.27 4.93
CA PRO A 187 21.47 -8.51 3.97
C PRO A 187 22.19 -9.44 3.00
N LEU A 188 22.04 -9.17 1.71
CA LEU A 188 22.69 -9.93 0.64
C LEU A 188 24.19 -9.84 0.83
N LYS A 189 24.87 -10.98 1.04
CA LYS A 189 26.30 -11.03 1.39
C LYS A 189 27.17 -10.35 0.33
N GLU A 190 26.71 -10.29 -0.91
CA GLU A 190 27.35 -9.64 -2.04
C GLU A 190 27.24 -8.10 -2.02
N LEU A 191 26.39 -7.54 -1.15
CA LEU A 191 26.08 -6.11 -1.06
C LEU A 191 26.59 -5.44 0.23
N ILE A 192 27.23 -6.19 1.13
CA ILE A 192 27.73 -5.70 2.42
C ILE A 192 29.26 -5.63 2.35
N SER A 193 29.88 -4.48 2.64
CA SER A 193 31.29 -4.49 3.05
C SER A 193 31.34 -5.08 4.46
N TYR A 194 32.22 -6.05 4.70
CA TYR A 194 32.30 -6.87 5.92
C TYR A 194 32.42 -6.13 7.27
N GLU A 195 32.39 -4.80 7.29
CA GLU A 195 32.73 -3.98 8.46
C GLU A 195 31.54 -3.66 9.38
N ASN A 196 30.28 -3.95 9.02
CA ASN A 196 29.17 -3.84 10.00
C ASN A 196 27.87 -4.58 9.57
N PRO A 197 27.51 -5.74 10.16
CA PRO A 197 26.18 -6.32 9.93
C PRO A 197 25.13 -5.49 10.67
N LEU A 198 24.26 -4.81 9.92
CA LEU A 198 23.28 -3.84 10.47
C LEU A 198 21.94 -4.45 10.90
N CYS A 199 21.63 -5.70 10.49
CA CYS A 199 20.35 -6.35 10.79
C CYS A 199 20.54 -7.86 11.07
N LYS A 200 19.71 -8.40 11.97
CA LYS A 200 19.60 -9.86 12.22
C LYS A 200 18.90 -10.54 11.03
N GLU A 201 19.19 -11.83 10.82
CA GLU A 201 18.45 -12.66 9.87
C GLU A 201 17.02 -12.89 10.39
N VAL A 202 16.00 -12.59 9.58
CA VAL A 202 14.58 -12.67 9.99
C VAL A 202 13.76 -13.39 8.93
N PRO A 203 13.00 -14.44 9.28
CA PRO A 203 12.01 -14.99 8.35
C PRO A 203 11.03 -13.90 7.89
N LEU A 204 10.86 -13.70 6.58
CA LEU A 204 9.97 -12.66 6.04
C LEU A 204 8.54 -12.80 6.57
N LYS A 205 8.09 -14.05 6.75
CA LYS A 205 6.82 -14.36 7.40
C LYS A 205 6.69 -13.74 8.80
N ASP A 206 7.75 -13.80 9.61
CA ASP A 206 7.74 -13.27 10.97
C ASP A 206 7.79 -11.75 10.96
N TYR A 207 8.55 -11.14 10.04
CA TYR A 207 8.54 -9.70 9.81
C TYR A 207 7.14 -9.21 9.38
N ILE A 208 6.51 -9.84 8.38
CA ILE A 208 5.17 -9.45 7.89
C ILE A 208 4.12 -9.64 8.98
N ILE A 209 4.18 -10.75 9.74
CA ILE A 209 3.31 -10.96 10.89
C ILE A 209 3.51 -9.80 11.87
N GLN A 210 4.73 -9.55 12.33
CA GLN A 210 4.98 -8.49 13.31
C GLN A 210 4.56 -7.10 12.82
N TYR A 211 4.89 -6.73 11.58
CA TYR A 211 4.45 -5.49 10.97
C TYR A 211 2.91 -5.35 11.00
N ARG A 212 2.18 -6.40 10.61
CA ARG A 212 0.71 -6.41 10.62
C ARG A 212 0.09 -6.38 12.03
N TRP A 213 0.87 -6.69 13.07
CA TRP A 213 0.39 -6.76 14.46
C TRP A 213 1.10 -5.77 15.40
N LYS A 214 1.85 -4.79 14.87
CA LYS A 214 2.70 -3.86 15.64
C LYS A 214 1.93 -3.07 16.70
N GLU A 215 0.68 -2.70 16.41
CA GLU A 215 -0.23 -2.01 17.35
C GLU A 215 -0.51 -2.83 18.63
N ARG A 216 -0.37 -4.16 18.56
CA ARG A 216 -0.64 -5.08 19.66
C ARG A 216 0.52 -5.18 20.67
N ASP A 217 1.71 -4.75 20.27
CA ASP A 217 2.96 -4.92 21.02
C ASP A 217 3.44 -3.62 21.70
N GLY A 218 2.52 -2.66 21.90
CA GLY A 218 2.84 -1.38 22.55
C GLY A 218 3.62 -0.41 21.67
N GLY A 219 3.55 -0.56 20.34
CA GLY A 219 4.12 0.40 19.40
C GLY A 219 5.63 0.30 19.20
N ILE A 220 6.29 -0.77 19.65
CA ILE A 220 7.72 -0.98 19.40
C ILE A 220 7.96 -1.04 17.89
N SER A 221 8.88 -0.21 17.38
CA SER A 221 9.29 -0.20 15.97
C SER A 221 9.68 -1.62 15.53
N THR A 222 9.14 -2.07 14.40
CA THR A 222 9.52 -3.38 13.83
C THR A 222 11.03 -3.41 13.59
N LEU A 223 11.62 -2.27 13.26
CA LEU A 223 13.05 -2.14 13.01
C LEU A 223 13.92 -2.24 14.27
N ASP A 224 13.49 -1.65 15.40
CA ASP A 224 14.24 -1.71 16.66
C ASP A 224 14.43 -3.14 17.19
N ARG A 225 13.53 -4.06 16.82
CA ARG A 225 13.64 -5.47 17.19
C ARG A 225 14.62 -6.26 16.32
N PHE A 226 14.92 -5.77 15.13
CA PHE A 226 15.73 -6.46 14.13
C PHE A 226 17.10 -5.79 13.86
N ARG A 227 17.32 -4.58 14.36
CA ARG A 227 18.66 -3.96 14.47
C ARG A 227 19.55 -4.78 15.45
N LEU A 228 20.85 -4.80 15.16
CA LEU A 228 21.88 -5.38 16.02
C LEU A 228 22.34 -4.39 17.10
#